data_AF-A0A7C1BG29-F1
#
_entry.id   AF-A0A7C1BG29-F1
#
_cell.length_a   1.000
_cell.length_b   1.000
_cell.length_c   1.000
_cell.angle_alpha   90.00
_cell.angle_beta   90.00
_cell.angle_gamma   90.00
#
_symmetry.space_group_name_H-M   'P 1'
#
loop_
_entity.id
_entity.type
_entity.pdbx_description
1 polymer ?
#
loop_
_entity_poly.entity_id
_entity_poly.type
_entity_poly.pdbx_seq_one_letter_code
_entity_poly.pdbx_strand_id
1 'polypeptide(L)' 'MKKVAKIKLQVDDIEIDFSKSVEEVLRRVKDVEKKYGDKDPHLVDFVGAVMGEYAKYYVNRMRQMT' A
#
# COMPACT_ATOMS: atom_id res chain seq x y z
N MET A 1 23.38 -4.04 11.26
CA MET A 1 21.99 -3.65 10.94
C MET A 1 21.55 -4.41 9.69
N LYS A 2 20.49 -5.22 9.74
CA LYS A 2 19.91 -5.84 8.53
C LYS A 2 19.35 -4.71 7.64
N LYS A 3 19.73 -4.67 6.36
CA LYS A 3 19.09 -3.77 5.39
C LYS A 3 17.64 -4.23 5.23
N VAL A 4 16.70 -3.42 5.66
CA VAL A 4 15.27 -3.64 5.40
C VAL A 4 14.98 -3.06 4.03
N ALA A 5 14.48 -3.89 3.11
CA ALA A 5 14.03 -3.41 1.80
C ALA A 5 12.88 -2.41 2.01
N LYS A 6 13.04 -1.20 1.48
CA LYS A 6 11.95 -0.21 1.42
C LYS A 6 11.19 -0.44 0.13
N ILE A 7 9.92 -0.80 0.24
CA ILE A 7 9.02 -1.00 -0.89
C ILE A 7 8.13 0.22 -1.00
N LYS A 8 8.05 0.77 -2.21
CA LYS A 8 7.19 1.91 -2.53
C LYS A 8 6.41 1.63 -3.81
N LEU A 9 5.16 2.08 -3.85
CA LEU A 9 4.36 2.12 -5.07
C LEU A 9 4.13 3.58 -5.46
N GLN A 10 4.61 3.94 -6.66
CA GLN A 10 4.38 5.27 -7.23
C GLN A 10 3.20 5.20 -8.20
N VAL A 11 2.19 6.04 -7.96
CA VAL A 11 1.04 6.22 -8.83
C VAL A 11 0.99 7.69 -9.22
N ASP A 12 1.59 8.02 -10.37
CA ASP A 12 1.71 9.41 -10.87
C ASP A 12 2.38 10.33 -9.83
N ASP A 13 1.63 11.20 -9.14
CA ASP A 13 2.08 12.11 -8.07
C ASP A 13 1.86 11.54 -6.64
N ILE A 14 1.20 10.39 -6.51
CA ILE A 14 0.92 9.75 -5.22
C ILE A 14 1.97 8.68 -4.93
N GLU A 15 2.74 8.86 -3.87
CA GLU A 15 3.67 7.86 -3.34
C GLU A 15 3.01 7.08 -2.17
N ILE A 16 2.99 5.76 -2.27
CA ILE A 16 2.62 4.84 -1.19
C ILE A 16 3.89 4.17 -0.66
N ASP A 17 4.34 4.56 0.53
CA ASP A 17 5.51 3.99 1.20
C ASP A 17 5.08 2.94 2.24
N PHE A 18 5.29 1.66 1.92
CA PHE A 18 4.90 0.52 2.79
C PHE A 18 5.78 0.36 4.03
N SER A 19 6.81 1.21 4.21
CA SER A 19 7.55 1.30 5.47
C SER A 19 6.92 2.23 6.51
N LYS A 20 5.87 2.96 6.12
CA LYS A 20 5.10 3.85 7.00
C LYS A 20 4.08 3.08 7.85
N SER A 21 3.37 3.81 8.71
CA SER A 21 2.27 3.23 9.47
C SER A 21 1.15 2.72 8.55
N VAL A 22 0.42 1.71 8.99
CA VAL A 22 -0.73 1.17 8.24
C VAL A 22 -1.76 2.27 7.92
N GLU A 23 -1.97 3.20 8.84
CA GLU A 23 -2.87 4.35 8.65
C GLU A 23 -2.40 5.28 7.52
N GLU A 24 -1.09 5.58 7.46
CA GLU A 24 -0.52 6.43 6.41
C GLU A 24 -0.64 5.75 5.04
N VAL A 25 -0.37 4.45 4.97
CA VAL A 25 -0.53 3.64 3.74
C VAL A 25 -2.00 3.65 3.27
N LEU A 26 -2.95 3.38 4.17
CA LEU A 26 -4.39 3.37 3.84
C LEU A 26 -4.88 4.74 3.38
N ARG A 27 -4.38 5.82 3.98
CA ARG A 27 -4.72 7.18 3.53
C ARG A 27 -4.27 7.41 2.09
N ARG A 28 -3.05 7.01 1.73
CA ARG A 28 -2.53 7.17 0.36
C ARG A 28 -3.29 6.33 -0.66
N VAL A 29 -3.73 5.13 -0.28
CA VAL A 29 -4.58 4.28 -1.13
C VAL A 29 -5.92 4.97 -1.40
N LYS A 30 -6.54 5.56 -0.37
CA LYS A 30 -7.76 6.37 -0.53
C LYS A 30 -7.54 7.60 -1.40
N ASP A 31 -6.36 8.22 -1.34
CA ASP A 31 -6.02 9.34 -2.24
C ASP A 31 -6.01 8.87 -3.71
N VAL A 32 -5.52 7.66 -3.99
CA VAL A 32 -5.59 7.03 -5.33
C VAL A 32 -7.05 6.78 -5.73
N GLU A 33 -7.83 6.12 -4.88
CA GLU A 33 -9.26 5.85 -5.12
C GLU A 33 -10.02 7.14 -5.46
N LYS A 34 -9.79 8.22 -4.70
CA LYS A 34 -10.44 9.52 -4.91
C LYS A 34 -10.00 10.19 -6.21
N LYS A 35 -8.72 10.09 -6.59
CA LYS A 35 -8.18 10.79 -7.77
C LYS A 35 -8.47 10.03 -9.08
N TYR A 36 -8.48 8.70 -9.03
CA TYR A 36 -8.52 7.83 -10.21
C TYR A 36 -9.78 6.97 -10.30
N GLY A 37 -10.63 6.87 -9.27
CA GLY A 37 -11.82 6.00 -9.28
C GLY A 37 -12.71 6.11 -10.52
N ASP A 38 -13.00 7.33 -10.96
CA ASP A 38 -13.81 7.57 -12.16
C ASP A 38 -13.01 7.56 -13.47
N LYS A 39 -11.69 7.74 -13.39
CA LYS A 39 -10.80 7.93 -14.56
C LYS A 39 -10.16 6.63 -15.03
N ASP A 40 -9.77 5.81 -14.07
CA ASP A 40 -9.06 4.55 -14.27
C ASP A 40 -9.41 3.59 -13.11
N PRO A 41 -10.56 2.91 -13.20
CA PRO A 41 -10.97 1.93 -12.18
C PRO A 41 -10.00 0.75 -12.10
N HIS A 42 -9.30 0.39 -13.19
CA HIS A 42 -8.34 -0.70 -13.18
C HIS A 42 -7.08 -0.37 -12.38
N LEU A 43 -6.63 0.89 -12.42
CA LEU A 43 -5.56 1.37 -11.56
C LEU A 43 -5.96 1.27 -10.08
N VAL A 44 -7.21 1.62 -9.75
CA VAL A 44 -7.73 1.49 -8.38
C VAL A 44 -7.78 0.02 -7.95
N ASP A 45 -8.28 -0.87 -8.81
CA ASP A 45 -8.29 -2.32 -8.55
C ASP A 45 -6.87 -2.87 -8.32
N PHE A 46 -5.90 -2.43 -9.13
CA PHE A 46 -4.50 -2.80 -8.98
C PHE A 46 -3.94 -2.36 -7.62
N VAL A 47 -4.15 -1.10 -7.22
CA VAL A 47 -3.70 -0.61 -5.92
C VAL A 47 -4.38 -1.35 -4.77
N GLY A 48 -5.68 -1.65 -4.90
CA GLY A 48 -6.43 -2.47 -3.95
C GLY A 48 -5.84 -3.87 -3.80
N ALA A 49 -5.48 -4.53 -4.90
CA ALA A 49 -4.83 -5.84 -4.89
C ALA A 49 -3.46 -5.80 -4.20
N VAL A 50 -2.64 -4.79 -4.50
CA VAL A 50 -1.35 -4.58 -3.82
C VAL A 50 -1.54 -4.40 -2.31
N MET A 51 -2.57 -3.65 -1.90
CA MET A 51 -2.90 -3.50 -0.48
C MET A 51 -3.35 -4.79 0.17
N GLY A 52 -4.12 -5.61 -0.53
CA GLY A 52 -4.53 -6.93 -0.05
C GLY A 52 -3.33 -7.82 0.26
N GLU A 53 -2.33 -7.86 -0.63
CA GLU A 53 -1.09 -8.61 -0.41
C GLU A 53 -0.24 -8.02 0.72
N TYR A 54 -0.13 -6.69 0.81
CA TYR A 54 0.55 -6.03 1.93
C TYR A 54 -0.10 -6.37 3.28
N ALA A 55 -1.43 -6.37 3.36
CA ALA A 55 -2.15 -6.70 4.59
C ALA A 55 -1.89 -8.15 5.02
N LYS A 56 -1.91 -9.11 4.08
CA LYS A 56 -1.55 -10.52 4.35
C LYS A 56 -0.13 -10.64 4.89
N TYR A 57 0.82 -9.96 4.26
CA TYR A 57 2.22 -9.93 4.71
C TYR A 57 2.33 -9.35 6.13
N TYR A 58 1.68 -8.22 6.40
CA TYR A 58 1.70 -7.55 7.71
C TYR A 58 1.15 -8.45 8.82
N VAL A 59 -0.01 -9.09 8.59
CA VAL A 59 -0.61 -10.02 9.56
C VAL A 59 0.30 -11.23 9.82
N ASN A 60 0.87 -11.83 8.78
CA ASN A 60 1.79 -12.96 8.93
C ASN A 60 3.06 -12.56 9.70
N ARG A 61 3.59 -11.38 9.44
CA ARG A 61 4.75 -10.85 10.17
C ARG A 61 4.44 -10.61 11.65
N MET A 62 3.27 -10.04 11.97
CA MET A 62 2.87 -9.85 13.38
C MET A 62 2.72 -11.18 14.10
N ARG A 63 2.13 -12.20 13.47
CA ARG A 63 1.99 -13.55 14.05
C ARG A 63 3.32 -14.24 14.37
N GLN A 64 4.39 -13.94 13.62
CA GLN A 64 5.72 -14.50 13.88
C GLN A 64 6.45 -13.79 15.03
N MET A 65 5.95 -12.63 15.47
CA MET A 65 6.54 -11.84 16.57
C MET A 65 5.87 -12.12 17.92
N THR A 66 4.74 -12.85 17.92
CA THR A 66 4.01 -13.31 19.12
C THR A 66 4.37 -14.75 19.45
#